data_AF-A0AA42N5H0-F1
#
_entry.id   AF-A0AA42N5H0-F1
#
_cell.length_a   1.000
_cell.length_b   1.000
_cell.length_c   1.000
_cell.angle_alpha   90.00
_cell.angle_beta   90.00
_cell.angle_gamma   90.00
#
_symmetry.space_group_name_H-M   'P 1'
#
loop_
_entity.id
_entity.type
_entity.pdbx_description
1 polymer ?
#
loop_
_entity_poly.entity_id
_entity_poly.type
_entity_poly.pdbx_seq_one_letter_code
_entity_poly.pdbx_strand_id
1 'polypeptide(L)'
;MSEDEDWRSEAAYDYIDKLTPGDLAWEFLRRNPDYRNAYRDLVATGRLTEAIAQEFAERWGLRFRRRPSQLGANPADLLDPANRSRDTSVHRRT
;
A
#
# COMPACT_ATOMS: atom_id res chain seq x y z
N MET A 1 11.25 -16.61 -28.42
CA MET A 1 10.75 -15.49 -29.25
C MET A 1 9.87 -14.70 -28.32
N SER A 2 10.39 -13.55 -27.90
CA SER A 2 9.81 -12.69 -26.90
C SER A 2 8.42 -12.28 -27.33
N GLU A 3 7.41 -12.73 -26.59
CA GLU A 3 6.15 -12.03 -26.55
C GLU A 3 6.50 -10.66 -25.99
N ASP A 4 6.65 -9.69 -26.88
CA ASP A 4 6.63 -8.29 -26.52
C ASP A 4 5.35 -8.12 -25.70
N GLU A 5 5.53 -8.06 -24.38
CA GLU A 5 4.49 -7.96 -23.37
C GLU A 5 3.50 -6.91 -23.87
N ASP A 6 2.34 -7.39 -24.32
CA ASP A 6 1.49 -6.65 -25.24
C ASP A 6 0.86 -5.50 -24.47
N TRP A 7 1.58 -4.40 -24.36
CA TRP A 7 1.16 -3.18 -23.68
C TRP A 7 -0.08 -2.57 -24.35
N ARG A 8 -0.50 -3.09 -25.51
CA ARG A 8 -1.76 -2.77 -26.17
C ARG A 8 -2.89 -3.74 -25.83
N SER A 9 -2.61 -4.84 -25.15
CA SER A 9 -3.63 -5.75 -24.64
C SER A 9 -4.38 -5.09 -23.50
N GLU A 10 -5.69 -4.95 -23.65
CA GLU A 10 -6.58 -4.42 -22.61
C GLU A 10 -6.48 -5.23 -21.32
N ALA A 11 -6.34 -6.55 -21.44
CA ALA A 11 -6.18 -7.46 -20.30
C ALA A 11 -4.92 -7.18 -19.45
N ALA A 12 -3.92 -6.46 -19.99
CA ALA A 12 -2.75 -6.03 -19.23
C ALA A 12 -3.09 -4.94 -18.19
N TYR A 13 -4.20 -4.21 -18.38
CA TYR A 13 -4.64 -3.11 -17.52
C TYR A 13 -5.80 -3.47 -16.58
N ASP A 14 -6.42 -4.64 -16.74
CA ASP A 14 -7.48 -5.19 -15.87
C ASP A 14 -7.19 -5.05 -14.37
N TYR A 15 -5.91 -5.15 -13.99
CA TYR A 15 -5.47 -4.97 -12.61
C TYR A 15 -5.60 -3.51 -12.15
N ILE A 16 -5.10 -2.56 -12.95
CA ILE A 16 -5.12 -1.13 -12.64
C ILE A 16 -6.55 -0.60 -12.58
N ASP A 17 -7.43 -1.06 -13.48
CA ASP A 17 -8.82 -0.65 -13.53
C ASP A 17 -9.63 -1.06 -12.29
N LYS A 18 -9.16 -2.08 -11.56
CA LYS A 18 -9.77 -2.55 -10.31
C LYS A 18 -9.26 -1.82 -9.07
N LEU A 19 -8.22 -0.98 -9.20
CA LEU A 19 -7.63 -0.28 -8.07
C LEU A 19 -8.46 0.95 -7.69
N THR A 20 -8.59 1.19 -6.38
CA THR A 20 -9.05 2.51 -5.91
C THR A 20 -7.95 3.55 -6.14
N PRO A 21 -8.25 4.86 -6.16
CA PRO A 21 -7.22 5.90 -6.23
C PRO A 21 -6.14 5.77 -5.15
N GLY A 22 -6.51 5.29 -3.96
CA GLY A 22 -5.56 5.03 -2.88
C GLY A 22 -4.64 3.83 -3.15
N ASP A 23 -5.17 2.77 -3.75
CA ASP A 23 -4.38 1.60 -4.12
C ASP A 23 -3.45 1.92 -5.30
N LEU A 24 -3.92 2.70 -6.28
CA LEU A 24 -3.07 3.18 -7.38
C LEU A 24 -1.93 4.07 -6.87
N ALA A 25 -2.19 5.01 -5.95
CA ALA A 25 -1.14 5.82 -5.35
C ALA A 25 -0.10 4.97 -4.59
N TRP A 26 -0.56 3.90 -3.91
CA TRP A 26 0.32 2.94 -3.26
C TRP A 26 1.21 2.18 -4.25
N GLU A 27 0.71 1.82 -5.44
CA GLU A 27 1.49 1.14 -6.48
C GLU A 27 2.73 1.97 -6.90
N PHE A 28 2.61 3.30 -6.96
CA PHE A 28 3.75 4.18 -7.21
C PHE A 28 4.76 4.15 -6.06
N LEU A 29 4.26 4.26 -4.82
CA LEU A 29 5.11 4.33 -3.65
C LEU A 29 5.88 3.02 -3.41
N ARG A 30 5.23 1.85 -3.56
CA ARG A 30 5.90 0.55 -3.39
C ARG A 30 6.99 0.28 -4.44
N ARG A 31 6.94 0.96 -5.59
CA ARG A 31 7.95 0.89 -6.66
C ARG A 31 9.06 1.94 -6.50
N ASN A 32 8.88 2.92 -5.63
CA ASN A 32 9.91 3.93 -5.35
C ASN A 32 11.09 3.28 -4.58
N PRO A 33 12.33 3.34 -5.10
CA PRO A 33 13.49 2.74 -4.44
C PRO A 33 13.81 3.39 -3.09
N ASP A 34 13.62 4.70 -2.96
CA ASP A 34 13.89 5.45 -1.72
C ASP A 34 12.91 5.04 -0.62
N TYR A 35 11.63 4.87 -0.97
CA TYR A 35 10.63 4.34 -0.07
C TYR A 35 10.99 2.94 0.41
N ARG A 36 11.37 2.05 -0.52
CA ARG A 36 11.74 0.67 -0.21
C ARG A 36 12.94 0.58 0.72
N ASN A 37 13.96 1.41 0.51
CA ASN A 37 15.13 1.45 1.36
C ASN A 37 14.78 1.98 2.75
N ALA A 38 14.09 3.13 2.82
CA ALA A 38 13.67 3.70 4.10
C ALA A 38 12.77 2.76 4.91
N TYR A 39 11.86 2.02 4.25
CA TYR A 39 11.01 1.03 4.88
C TYR A 39 11.82 -0.17 5.39
N ARG A 40 12.76 -0.69 4.60
CA ARG A 40 13.66 -1.79 5.01
C ARG A 40 14.50 -1.40 6.21
N ASP A 41 15.06 -0.21 6.21
CA ASP A 41 15.86 0.31 7.33
C ASP A 41 15.01 0.42 8.59
N LEU A 42 13.80 0.97 8.47
CA LEU A 42 12.84 1.08 9.56
C LEU A 42 12.49 -0.30 10.15
N VAL A 43 12.16 -1.28 9.32
CA VAL A 43 11.85 -2.65 9.75
C VAL A 43 13.08 -3.31 10.41
N ALA A 44 14.27 -3.12 9.84
CA ALA A 44 15.52 -3.67 10.37
C ALA A 44 15.88 -3.12 11.75
N THR A 45 15.49 -1.87 12.07
CA THR A 45 15.69 -1.32 13.43
C THR A 45 14.82 -2.00 14.49
N GLY A 46 13.73 -2.67 14.09
CA GLY A 46 12.77 -3.32 15.00
C GLY A 46 11.98 -2.35 15.88
N ARG A 47 12.10 -1.03 15.69
CA ARG A 47 11.48 0.01 16.54
C ARG A 47 10.21 0.59 15.93
N LEU A 48 9.36 -0.24 15.35
CA LEU A 48 8.11 0.24 14.75
C LEU A 48 7.09 0.56 15.84
N THR A 49 7.12 1.79 16.36
CA THR A 49 6.08 2.34 17.23
C THR A 49 5.02 3.05 16.40
N GLU A 50 3.86 3.28 16.99
CA GLU A 50 2.78 4.06 16.39
C GLU A 50 3.24 5.46 15.95
N ALA A 51 4.00 6.16 16.80
CA ALA A 51 4.52 7.49 16.49
C ALA A 51 5.49 7.47 15.30
N ILE A 52 6.40 6.48 15.26
CA ILE A 52 7.36 6.34 14.17
C ILE A 52 6.65 5.97 12.86
N ALA A 53 5.65 5.09 12.91
CA ALA A 53 4.84 4.76 11.75
C ALA A 53 4.05 5.98 11.25
N GLN A 54 3.51 6.81 12.14
CA GLN A 54 2.81 8.04 11.78
C GLN A 54 3.74 9.06 11.12
N GLU A 55 4.91 9.33 11.70
CA GLU A 55 5.91 10.24 11.11
C GLU A 55 6.38 9.75 9.73
N PHE A 56 6.59 8.44 9.59
CA PHE A 56 6.97 7.84 8.33
C PHE A 56 5.83 7.96 7.30
N ALA A 57 4.59 7.71 7.71
CA ALA A 57 3.41 7.89 6.86
C ALA A 57 3.27 9.33 6.38
N GLU A 58 3.44 10.32 7.27
CA GLU A 58 3.37 11.75 6.93
C GLU A 58 4.44 12.17 5.93
N ARG A 59 5.68 11.70 6.11
CA ARG A 59 6.79 11.96 5.17
C ARG A 59 6.47 11.50 3.76
N TRP A 60 5.80 10.37 3.61
CA TRP A 60 5.48 9.75 2.32
C TRP A 60 4.05 10.03 1.85
N GLY A 61 3.28 10.86 2.57
CA GLY A 61 1.90 11.21 2.23
C GLY A 61 0.88 10.08 2.38
N LEU A 62 1.20 9.04 3.15
CA LEU A 62 0.32 7.89 3.37
C LEU A 62 -0.84 8.25 4.30
N ARG A 63 -2.07 8.11 3.80
CA ARG A 63 -3.30 8.24 4.60
C ARG A 63 -4.22 7.06 4.33
N PHE A 64 -4.07 6.03 5.14
CA PHE A 64 -4.90 4.85 5.09
C PHE A 64 -6.03 4.94 6.10
N ARG A 65 -7.25 4.56 5.68
CA ARG A 65 -8.36 4.39 6.62
C ARG A 65 -8.02 3.24 7.56
N ARG A 66 -7.77 3.52 8.82
CA ARG A 66 -7.65 2.47 9.85
C ARG A 66 -9.03 1.89 10.12
N ARG A 67 -9.10 0.57 10.36
CA ARG A 67 -10.26 0.00 11.04
C ARG A 67 -10.31 0.60 12.45
N PRO A 68 -11.51 0.90 12.99
CA PRO A 68 -11.64 1.17 14.40
C PRO A 68 -10.99 0.02 15.17
N SER A 69 -9.99 0.36 15.97
CA SER A 69 -9.03 -0.56 16.54
C SER A 69 -9.72 -1.60 17.42
N GLN A 70 -9.65 -2.87 17.02
CA GLN A 70 -9.54 -3.91 18.02
C GLN A 70 -8.21 -3.62 18.75
N LEU A 71 -8.28 -3.50 20.07
CA LEU A 71 -7.16 -3.19 20.96
C LEU A 71 -5.87 -3.91 20.49
N GLY A 72 -4.86 -3.15 20.02
CA GLY A 72 -3.58 -3.72 19.52
C GLY A 72 -3.34 -3.66 18.00
N ALA A 73 -3.83 -2.63 17.30
CA ALA A 73 -3.54 -2.45 15.86
C ALA A 73 -2.03 -2.41 15.57
N ASN A 74 -1.57 -3.11 14.53
CA ASN A 74 -0.17 -3.15 14.17
C ASN A 74 0.22 -1.81 13.54
N PRO A 75 1.25 -1.10 14.04
CA PRO A 75 1.71 0.16 13.43
C PRO A 75 2.15 -0.01 11.97
N ALA A 76 2.49 -1.23 11.52
CA ALA A 76 2.76 -1.53 10.12
C ALA A 76 1.55 -1.33 9.19
N ASP A 77 0.32 -1.37 9.71
CA ASP A 77 -0.91 -1.17 8.92
C ASP A 77 -1.04 0.26 8.38
N LEU A 78 -0.31 1.21 8.98
CA LEU A 78 -0.18 2.58 8.48
C LEU A 78 0.77 2.71 7.28
N LEU A 79 1.65 1.73 7.12
CA LEU A 79 2.74 1.78 6.14
C LEU A 79 2.51 0.83 4.97
N ASP A 80 1.67 -0.20 5.16
CA ASP A 80 1.35 -1.18 4.12
C ASP A 80 -0.16 -1.49 4.09
N PRO A 81 -0.88 -1.11 3.03
CA PRO A 81 -2.28 -1.43 2.89
C PRO A 81 -2.53 -2.94 2.66
N ALA A 82 -1.52 -3.73 2.30
CA ALA A 82 -1.65 -5.19 2.13
C ALA A 82 -1.80 -5.95 3.47
N ASN A 83 -1.40 -5.35 4.60
CA ASN A 83 -1.66 -5.88 5.93
C ASN A 83 -3.10 -5.65 6.40
N ARG A 84 -3.91 -4.91 5.64
CA ARG A 84 -5.37 -4.90 5.82
C ARG A 84 -5.85 -6.31 5.48
N SER A 85 -6.06 -7.12 6.52
CA SER A 85 -6.71 -8.44 6.41
C SER A 85 -7.84 -8.35 5.39
N ARG A 86 -7.70 -9.17 4.34
CA ARG A 86 -8.54 -9.25 3.14
C ARG A 86 -10.02 -9.05 3.50
N ASP A 87 -10.51 -7.84 3.32
CA ASP A 87 -11.93 -7.60 3.24
C ASP A 87 -12.19 -7.02 1.86
N THR A 88 -12.80 -7.86 1.04
CA THR A 88 -13.28 -7.54 -0.29
C THR A 88 -14.16 -6.31 -0.17
N SER A 89 -13.66 -5.17 -0.66
CA SER A 89 -14.43 -3.94 -0.80
C SER A 89 -15.65 -4.23 -1.68
N VAL A 90 -16.80 -4.47 -1.06
CA VAL A 90 -18.10 -4.51 -1.70
C VAL A 90 -18.33 -3.14 -2.34
N HIS A 91 -18.22 -3.07 -3.65
CA HIS A 91 -18.67 -1.91 -4.42
C HIS A 91 -20.19 -1.81 -4.32
N ARG A 92 -20.68 -0.95 -3.42
CA ARG A 92 -22.03 -0.39 -3.55
C ARG A 92 -21.98 0.69 -4.64
N ARG A 93 -22.28 0.28 -5.88
CA ARG A 93 -22.72 1.19 -6.93
C ARG A 93 -24.08 1.77 -6.50
N THR A 94 -24.20 3.09 -6.54
CA THR A 94 -25.48 3.82 -6.67
C THR A 94 -25.52 4.41 -8.06
#